data_AF-A0A3D1V1N3-F1
#
_entry.id   AF-A0A3D1V1N3-F1
#
_cell.length_a   1.000
_cell.length_b   1.000
_cell.length_c   1.000
_cell.angle_alpha   90.00
_cell.angle_beta   90.00
_cell.angle_gamma   90.00
#
_symmetry.space_group_name_H-M   'P 1'
#
loop_
_entity.id
_entity.type
_entity.pdbx_description
1 polymer ?
#
loop_
_entity_poly.entity_id
_entity_poly.type
_entity_poly.pdbx_seq_one_letter_code
_entity_poly.pdbx_strand_id
1 'polypeptide(L)' 'MAKALSKPESNLKKLTKSPIPMNFVKKHNATWNHQDWLDFLDYLKEKNYFPIDTDKVGLLLEEKKAQYIALKNK' A
#
# COMPACT_ATOMS: atom_id res chain seq x y z
N MET A 1 -17.37 25.08 -0.50
CA MET A 1 -17.03 23.85 -1.25
C MET A 1 -16.62 22.78 -0.25
N ALA A 2 -17.46 21.78 0.03
CA ALA A 2 -17.14 20.73 0.99
C ALA A 2 -16.15 19.75 0.34
N LYS A 3 -14.88 19.82 0.76
CA LYS A 3 -13.87 18.81 0.43
C LYS A 3 -14.37 17.52 1.10
N ALA A 4 -14.85 16.56 0.33
CA ALA A 4 -15.31 15.28 0.87
C ALA A 4 -14.16 14.70 1.70
N LEU A 5 -14.32 14.66 3.03
CA LEU A 5 -13.37 14.03 3.95
C LEU A 5 -13.33 12.56 3.56
N SER A 6 -12.30 12.17 2.80
CA SER A 6 -12.12 10.77 2.40
C SER A 6 -12.06 9.92 3.66
N LYS A 7 -12.96 8.93 3.76
CA LYS A 7 -12.99 8.00 4.88
C LYS A 7 -11.82 7.01 4.75
N PRO A 8 -11.15 6.61 5.85
CA PRO A 8 -10.04 5.65 5.83
C PRO A 8 -10.33 4.38 5.00
N GLU A 9 -11.55 3.83 5.11
CA GLU A 9 -11.97 2.66 4.34
C GLU A 9 -12.06 2.90 2.82
N SER A 10 -12.46 4.11 2.41
CA SER A 10 -12.58 4.45 0.99
C SER A 10 -11.20 4.57 0.34
N ASN A 11 -10.26 5.19 1.06
CA ASN A 11 -8.88 5.30 0.63
C ASN A 11 -8.18 3.94 0.57
N LEU A 12 -8.41 3.07 1.56
CA LEU A 12 -7.89 1.70 1.53
C LEU A 12 -8.45 0.90 0.34
N LYS A 13 -9.77 0.95 0.10
CA LYS A 13 -10.39 0.29 -1.07
C LYS A 13 -9.80 0.80 -2.40
N LYS A 14 -9.55 2.10 -2.50
CA LYS A 14 -8.88 2.71 -3.66
C LYS A 14 -7.45 2.21 -3.81
N LEU A 15 -6.71 2.09 -2.70
CA LEU A 15 -5.34 1.59 -2.69
C LEU A 15 -5.27 0.11 -3.11
N THR A 16 -6.15 -0.74 -2.60
CA THR A 16 -6.22 -2.17 -2.95
C THR A 16 -6.43 -2.41 -4.44
N LYS A 17 -7.21 -1.54 -5.11
CA LYS A 17 -7.46 -1.61 -6.56
C LYS A 17 -6.32 -1.02 -7.40
N SER A 18 -5.42 -0.28 -6.79
CA SER A 18 -4.31 0.36 -7.48
C SER A 18 -3.12 -0.60 -7.64
N PRO A 19 -2.23 -0.37 -8.62
CA PRO A 19 -1.00 -1.13 -8.74
C PRO A 19 0.04 -0.79 -7.66
N ILE A 20 -0.19 0.25 -6.85
CA ILE A 20 0.77 0.80 -5.89
C ILE A 20 1.31 -0.28 -4.92
N PRO A 21 0.46 -1.07 -4.22
CA PRO A 21 0.95 -2.08 -3.27
C PRO A 21 1.82 -3.15 -3.95
N MET A 22 1.39 -3.64 -5.11
CA MET A 22 2.14 -4.65 -5.86
C MET A 22 3.45 -4.09 -6.42
N ASN A 23 3.47 -2.84 -6.87
CA ASN A 23 4.67 -2.18 -7.37
C ASN A 23 5.69 -1.96 -6.25
N PHE A 24 5.24 -1.60 -5.04
CA PHE A 24 6.11 -1.52 -3.87
C PHE A 24 6.76 -2.88 -3.58
N VAL A 25 5.95 -3.95 -3.45
CA VAL A 25 6.47 -5.30 -3.22
C VAL A 25 7.50 -5.71 -4.29
N LYS A 26 7.22 -5.44 -5.57
CA LYS A 26 8.15 -5.76 -6.67
C LYS A 26 9.45 -4.95 -6.60
N LYS A 27 9.36 -3.65 -6.37
CA LYS A 27 10.50 -2.74 -6.27
C LYS A 27 11.46 -3.17 -5.16
N HIS A 28 10.90 -3.62 -4.04
CA HIS A 28 11.65 -4.08 -2.87
C HIS A 28 11.89 -5.61 -2.90
N ASN A 29 11.57 -6.31 -3.99
CA ASN A 29 11.73 -7.77 -4.14
C ASN A 29 11.17 -8.57 -2.95
N ALA A 30 9.97 -8.23 -2.48
CA ALA A 30 9.30 -8.83 -1.32
C ALA A 30 10.00 -8.65 0.04
N THR A 31 11.01 -7.77 0.13
CA THR A 31 11.77 -7.49 1.35
C THR A 31 11.95 -5.98 1.53
N TRP A 32 11.37 -5.40 2.57
CA TRP A 32 11.51 -3.98 2.88
C TRP A 32 11.84 -3.79 4.36
N ASN A 33 12.57 -2.72 4.68
CA ASN A 33 12.91 -2.36 6.04
C ASN A 33 11.90 -1.32 6.60
N HIS A 34 12.19 -0.80 7.79
CA HIS A 34 11.35 0.22 8.42
C HIS A 34 11.36 1.56 7.66
N GLN A 35 12.49 1.96 7.07
CA GLN A 35 12.56 3.21 6.31
C GLN A 35 11.75 3.13 5.02
N ASP A 36 11.86 2.01 4.28
CA ASP A 36 11.05 1.75 3.08
C ASP A 36 9.55 1.83 3.39
N TRP A 37 9.15 1.37 4.58
CA TRP A 37 7.79 1.47 5.07
C TRP A 37 7.36 2.92 5.32
N LEU A 38 8.18 3.73 5.99
CA LEU A 38 7.89 5.14 6.23
C LEU A 38 7.79 5.92 4.91
N ASP A 39 8.74 5.70 4.00
CA ASP A 39 8.75 6.33 2.68
C ASP A 39 7.49 5.97 1.87
N PHE A 40 7.01 4.72 2.01
CA PHE A 40 5.77 4.29 1.39
C PHE A 40 4.54 4.99 1.98
N LEU A 41 4.48 5.16 3.30
CA LEU A 41 3.39 5.90 3.95
C LEU A 41 3.37 7.38 3.53
N ASP A 42 4.53 8.02 3.47
CA ASP A 42 4.63 9.41 3.00
C ASP A 42 4.21 9.54 1.54
N TYR A 43 4.61 8.60 0.69
CA TYR A 43 4.12 8.54 -0.69
C TYR A 43 2.59 8.42 -0.77
N LEU A 44 1.97 7.59 0.07
CA LEU A 44 0.51 7.47 0.12
C LEU A 44 -0.16 8.78 0.56
N LYS A 45 0.47 9.53 1.46
CA LYS A 45 0.02 10.85 1.92
C LYS A 45 0.05 11.87 0.79
N GLU A 46 1.14 11.95 0.03
CA GLU A 46 1.26 12.81 -1.14
C GLU A 46 0.24 12.47 -2.23
N LYS A 47 -0.08 11.18 -2.40
CA LYS A 47 -1.07 10.69 -3.38
C LYS A 47 -2.53 10.79 -2.91
N ASN A 48 -2.80 11.53 -1.83
CA ASN A 48 -4.15 11.73 -1.28
C ASN A 48 -4.85 10.43 -0.87
N TYR A 49 -4.11 9.43 -0.37
CA TYR A 49 -4.69 8.26 0.29
C TYR A 49 -4.91 8.48 1.78
N PHE A 50 -4.52 9.63 2.34
CA PHE A 50 -4.74 9.93 3.76
C PHE A 50 -6.09 10.62 4.00
N PRO A 51 -6.77 10.34 5.14
CA PRO A 51 -6.37 9.38 6.19
C PRO A 51 -6.51 7.91 5.74
N ILE A 52 -5.63 7.02 6.23
CA ILE A 52 -5.66 5.57 5.96
C ILE A 52 -5.21 4.79 7.20
N ASP A 53 -5.75 3.59 7.36
CA ASP A 53 -5.34 2.64 8.41
C ASP A 53 -4.04 1.95 7.99
N THR A 54 -2.94 2.28 8.67
CA THR A 54 -1.61 1.77 8.37
C THR A 54 -1.47 0.28 8.65
N ASP A 55 -2.19 -0.28 9.63
CA ASP A 55 -2.16 -1.71 9.93
C ASP A 55 -2.78 -2.50 8.77
N LYS A 56 -3.89 -1.99 8.22
CA LYS A 56 -4.52 -2.58 7.03
C LYS A 56 -3.65 -2.47 5.78
N VAL A 57 -2.87 -1.39 5.65
CA VAL A 57 -1.90 -1.25 4.56
C VAL A 57 -0.78 -2.29 4.71
N GLY A 58 -0.27 -2.53 5.92
CA GLY A 58 0.72 -3.58 6.19
C GLY A 58 0.22 -4.97 5.79
N LEU A 59 -0.99 -5.33 6.22
CA LEU A 59 -1.63 -6.59 5.82
C LEU A 59 -1.76 -6.74 4.30
N LEU A 60 -2.18 -5.67 3.62
CA LEU A 60 -2.27 -5.65 2.15
C LEU A 60 -0.91 -5.88 1.48
N LEU A 61 0.18 -5.33 2.01
CA LEU A 61 1.52 -5.55 1.47
C LEU A 61 1.98 -7.01 1.65
N GLU A 62 1.72 -7.61 2.80
CA GLU A 62 2.02 -9.03 3.04
C GLU A 62 1.21 -9.97 2.11
N GLU A 63 -0.07 -9.67 1.85
CA GLU A 63 -0.86 -10.39 0.85
C GLU A 63 -0.25 -10.31 -0.56
N LYS A 64 0.18 -9.11 -0.97
CA LYS A 64 0.79 -8.88 -2.29
C LYS A 64 2.18 -9.53 -2.39
N LYS A 65 2.93 -9.55 -1.29
CA LYS A 65 4.20 -10.28 -1.16
C LYS A 65 4.00 -11.78 -1.36
N ALA A 66 3.02 -12.38 -0.71
CA ALA A 66 2.69 -13.80 -0.91
C ALA A 66 2.35 -14.10 -2.38
N GLN A 67 1.55 -13.24 -3.03
CA GLN A 67 1.25 -13.36 -4.46
C GLN A 67 2.50 -13.25 -5.34
N TYR A 68 3.38 -12.28 -5.06
CA TYR A 68 4.62 -12.09 -5.82
C TYR A 68 5.57 -13.29 -5.71
N ILE A 69 5.76 -13.83 -4.50
CA ILE A 69 6.60 -15.01 -4.28
C ILE A 69 6.03 -16.24 -5.00
N ALA A 70 4.72 -16.46 -4.92
CA ALA A 70 4.07 -17.58 -5.62
C ALA A 70 4.22 -17.50 -7.15
N LEU A 71 4.25 -16.29 -7.71
CA LEU A 71 4.48 -16.07 -9.14
C LEU A 71 5.94 -16.29 -9.56
N LYS A 72 6.92 -16.04 -8.69
CA LYS A 72 8.34 -16.28 -8.99
C LYS A 72 8.75 -17.75 -8.92
N ASN A 73 8.04 -18.54 -8.12
CA ASN A 73 8.34 -19.95 -7.90
C ASN A 73 7.62 -20.89 -8.90
N LYS A 74 6.99 -20.33 -9.94
CA LYS A 74 6.39 -21.05 -11.07
C LYS A 74 7.27 -20.90 -12.30
#